data_AF-A0A8T3R0C2-F1
#
_entry.id   AF-A0A8T3R0C2-F1
#
_cell.length_a   1.000
_cell.length_b   1.000
_cell.length_c   1.000
_cell.angle_alpha   90.00
_cell.angle_beta   90.00
_cell.angle_gamma   90.00
#
_symmetry.space_group_name_H-M   'P 1'
#
loop_
_entity.id
_entity.type
_entity.pdbx_description
1 polymer ?
#
loop_
_entity_poly.entity_id
_entity_poly.type
_entity_poly.pdbx_seq_one_letter_code
_entity_poly.pdbx_strand_id
1 'polypeptide(L)'
;MNRRRFRLAPQEGWLSLGLVGLLCVTLAWSLDDAQLVLGRAGLTDFLQWTSIGGVLAGFLGPKVGWGRWKTFFIGSVFAALVTPLIVGSVLLPETSSFGAWFEATAAAGVAAWNDLIVMGRLSTAQYGHHLLVFGLFVWASSMFASFAVFGHRRPLSGVVLIGALLIVNMSLTIRDQLPYLVLFSLAALFLLIRSHTFDEQSDWVRRRVGDPSAMSGMYLRGGTIFIGLAVLGSLLLTNVAASDPLAGVWTDASV
;
A
#
# COMPACT_ATOMS: atom_id res chain seq x y z
N MET A 1 -22.97 29.21 17.76
CA MET A 1 -22.32 28.55 16.60
C MET A 1 -21.23 27.62 17.11
N ASN A 2 -21.53 26.33 17.27
CA ASN A 2 -20.62 25.35 17.88
C ASN A 2 -19.42 25.06 16.95
N ARG A 3 -18.23 25.58 17.29
CA ARG A 3 -16.97 25.19 16.66
C ARG A 3 -16.69 23.72 17.01
N ARG A 4 -17.14 22.78 16.17
CA ARG A 4 -16.67 21.39 16.20
C ARG A 4 -15.17 21.43 15.87
N ARG A 5 -14.32 21.40 16.90
CA ARG A 5 -12.87 21.27 16.73
C ARG A 5 -12.62 19.91 16.07
N PHE A 6 -12.27 19.92 14.77
CA PHE A 6 -11.80 18.72 14.09
C PHE A 6 -10.52 18.26 14.78
N ARG A 7 -10.58 17.11 15.47
CA ARG A 7 -9.38 16.47 15.99
C ARG A 7 -8.72 15.74 14.82
N LEU A 8 -7.83 16.45 14.13
CA LEU A 8 -7.06 15.91 12.99
C LEU A 8 -6.06 14.83 13.43
N ALA A 9 -5.54 14.92 14.66
CA ALA A 9 -4.64 13.92 15.21
C ALA A 9 -5.35 12.55 15.33
N PRO A 10 -4.75 11.45 14.81
CA PRO A 10 -5.30 10.12 14.99
C PRO A 10 -5.34 9.75 16.47
N GLN A 11 -6.46 9.20 16.95
CA GLN A 11 -6.52 8.65 18.32
C GLN A 11 -5.59 7.45 18.46
N GLU A 12 -5.42 6.66 17.39
CA GLU A 12 -4.46 5.56 17.35
C GLU A 12 -2.99 6.06 17.20
N GLY A 13 -2.78 7.37 17.01
CA GLY A 13 -1.48 8.03 16.81
C GLY A 13 -0.92 7.95 15.38
N TRP A 14 0.01 8.87 15.08
CA TRP A 14 0.63 9.01 13.74
C TRP A 14 1.40 7.79 13.27
N LEU A 15 1.94 6.98 14.19
CA LEU A 15 2.62 5.74 13.83
C LEU A 15 1.66 4.73 13.18
N SER A 16 0.39 4.64 13.59
CA SER A 16 -0.58 3.77 12.91
C SER A 16 -0.80 4.19 11.45
N LEU A 17 -0.81 5.50 11.17
CA LEU A 17 -0.92 6.02 9.81
C LEU A 17 0.33 5.69 9.00
N GLY A 18 1.52 5.84 9.60
CA GLY A 18 2.78 5.43 9.00
C GLY A 18 2.80 3.93 8.65
N LEU A 19 2.33 3.07 9.56
CA LEU A 19 2.28 1.62 9.34
C LEU A 19 1.28 1.23 8.23
N VAL A 20 0.09 1.84 8.18
CA VAL A 20 -0.86 1.63 7.08
C VAL A 20 -0.28 2.12 5.75
N GLY A 21 0.36 3.29 5.76
CA GLY A 21 1.11 3.82 4.62
C GLY A 21 2.15 2.82 4.13
N LEU A 22 2.96 2.29 5.04
CA LEU A 22 3.99 1.30 4.73
C LEU A 22 3.40 0.02 4.12
N LEU A 23 2.31 -0.52 4.66
CA LEU A 23 1.61 -1.68 4.08
C LEU A 23 1.20 -1.43 2.63
N CYS A 24 0.55 -0.29 2.39
CA CYS A 24 0.01 0.05 1.08
C CYS A 24 1.11 0.40 0.07
N VAL A 25 2.18 1.07 0.51
CA VAL A 25 3.33 1.40 -0.32
C VAL A 25 4.14 0.14 -0.64
N THR A 26 4.25 -0.81 0.30
CA THR A 26 4.89 -2.11 0.05
C THR A 26 4.21 -2.87 -1.09
N LEU A 27 2.87 -2.85 -1.13
CA LEU A 27 2.12 -3.40 -2.27
C LEU A 27 2.43 -2.66 -3.57
N ALA A 28 2.50 -1.33 -3.54
CA ALA A 28 2.83 -0.54 -4.73
C ALA A 28 4.24 -0.84 -5.25
N TRP A 29 5.25 -0.96 -4.38
CA TRP A 29 6.61 -1.34 -4.76
C TRP A 29 6.69 -2.78 -5.29
N SER A 30 5.93 -3.71 -4.72
CA SER A 30 5.86 -5.08 -5.24
C SER A 30 5.22 -5.16 -6.64
N LEU A 31 4.16 -4.38 -6.88
CA LEU A 31 3.54 -4.28 -8.21
C LEU A 31 4.47 -3.63 -9.23
N ASP A 32 5.23 -2.61 -8.82
CA ASP A 32 6.21 -1.93 -9.66
C ASP A 32 7.38 -2.84 -10.04
N ASP A 33 7.96 -3.53 -9.05
CA ASP A 33 9.04 -4.50 -9.29
C ASP A 33 8.58 -5.68 -10.17
N ALA A 34 7.29 -6.05 -10.14
CA ALA A 34 6.77 -7.11 -10.99
C ALA A 34 6.80 -6.76 -12.50
N GLN A 35 7.01 -5.49 -12.87
CA GLN A 35 7.13 -5.04 -14.27
C GLN A 35 6.00 -5.52 -15.18
N LEU A 36 4.77 -5.53 -14.64
CA LEU A 36 3.59 -6.09 -15.29
C LEU A 36 3.24 -5.38 -16.62
N VAL A 37 3.75 -4.16 -16.82
CA VAL A 37 3.53 -3.38 -18.04
C VAL A 37 4.78 -3.43 -18.91
N LEU A 38 4.70 -4.17 -20.01
CA LEU A 38 5.73 -4.29 -21.05
C LEU A 38 7.11 -4.80 -20.56
N GLY A 39 7.22 -5.31 -19.33
CA GLY A 39 8.51 -5.74 -18.77
C GLY A 39 9.49 -4.58 -18.57
N ARG A 40 9.01 -3.33 -18.47
CA ARG A 40 9.87 -2.15 -18.33
C ARG A 40 9.87 -1.66 -16.88
N ALA A 41 11.06 -1.55 -16.30
CA ALA A 41 11.27 -0.81 -15.05
C ALA A 41 10.87 0.66 -15.25
N GLY A 42 10.37 1.34 -14.21
CA GLY A 42 10.14 2.78 -14.24
C GLY A 42 8.71 3.21 -14.61
N LEU A 43 7.96 2.37 -15.34
CA LEU A 43 6.62 2.75 -15.82
C LEU A 43 5.60 2.82 -14.68
N THR A 44 5.83 2.09 -13.59
CA THR A 44 4.91 1.93 -12.46
C THR A 44 5.43 2.56 -11.17
N ASP A 45 6.55 3.30 -11.21
CA ASP A 45 7.11 4.05 -10.09
C ASP A 45 6.11 5.02 -9.45
N PHE A 46 5.13 5.48 -10.24
CA PHE A 46 4.06 6.35 -9.79
C PHE A 46 3.07 5.68 -8.83
N LEU A 47 3.02 4.34 -8.77
CA LEU A 47 2.06 3.62 -7.94
C LEU A 47 2.19 3.98 -6.46
N GLN A 48 3.38 4.31 -5.98
CA GLN A 48 3.58 4.80 -4.61
C GLN A 48 2.75 6.06 -4.32
N TRP A 49 2.65 6.98 -5.28
CA TRP A 49 1.87 8.21 -5.13
C TRP A 49 0.37 7.92 -5.12
N THR A 50 -0.09 6.97 -5.94
CA THR A 50 -1.50 6.53 -5.91
C THR A 50 -1.85 5.82 -4.60
N SER A 51 -0.91 5.06 -4.05
CA SER A 51 -1.04 4.41 -2.75
C SER A 51 -1.18 5.43 -1.64
N ILE A 52 -0.28 6.42 -1.57
CA ILE A 52 -0.34 7.53 -0.61
C ILE A 52 -1.67 8.30 -0.76
N GLY A 53 -2.08 8.62 -1.98
CA GLY A 53 -3.36 9.28 -2.26
C GLY A 53 -4.56 8.49 -1.71
N GLY A 54 -4.59 7.18 -1.97
CA GLY A 54 -5.59 6.26 -1.42
C GLY A 54 -5.59 6.24 0.11
N VAL A 55 -4.42 6.09 0.74
CA VAL A 55 -4.29 6.09 2.21
C VAL A 55 -4.84 7.39 2.81
N LEU A 56 -4.47 8.54 2.25
CA LEU A 56 -4.94 9.85 2.71
C LEU A 56 -6.44 10.00 2.54
N ALA A 57 -7.00 9.61 1.38
CA ALA A 57 -8.44 9.66 1.13
C ALA A 57 -9.23 8.78 2.12
N GLY A 58 -8.73 7.57 2.40
CA GLY A 58 -9.34 6.65 3.36
C GLY A 58 -9.22 7.10 4.81
N PHE A 59 -8.14 7.83 5.15
CA PHE A 59 -7.89 8.36 6.49
C PHE A 59 -8.71 9.62 6.79
N LEU A 60 -8.75 10.57 5.84
CA LEU A 60 -9.35 11.88 6.06
C LEU A 60 -10.88 11.80 6.26
N GLY A 61 -11.56 10.91 5.54
CA GLY A 61 -13.01 10.76 5.64
C GLY A 61 -13.51 10.56 7.08
N PRO A 62 -13.06 9.51 7.79
CA PRO A 62 -13.37 9.32 9.21
C PRO A 62 -12.99 10.50 10.11
N LYS A 63 -11.88 11.20 9.85
CA LYS A 63 -11.41 12.34 10.67
C LYS A 63 -12.29 13.57 10.53
N VAL A 64 -12.87 13.80 9.35
CA VAL A 64 -13.84 14.87 9.11
C VAL A 64 -15.26 14.47 9.56
N GLY A 65 -15.45 13.21 9.99
CA GLY A 65 -16.74 12.68 10.45
C GLY A 65 -17.64 12.22 9.30
N TRP A 66 -17.07 11.90 8.14
CA TRP A 66 -17.82 11.33 7.02
C TRP A 66 -18.13 9.86 7.27
N GLY A 67 -19.36 9.46 6.91
CA GLY A 67 -19.74 8.05 6.86
C GLY A 67 -19.10 7.33 5.66
N ARG A 68 -19.16 5.99 5.67
CA ARG A 68 -18.58 5.11 4.64
C ARG A 68 -18.81 5.58 3.21
N TRP A 69 -20.08 5.79 2.84
CA TRP A 69 -20.46 6.16 1.48
C TRP A 69 -19.84 7.49 1.03
N LYS A 70 -19.84 8.52 1.88
CA LYS A 70 -19.27 9.83 1.54
C LYS A 70 -17.77 9.75 1.36
N THR A 71 -17.07 9.01 2.24
CA THR A 71 -15.63 8.81 2.12
C THR A 71 -15.27 8.16 0.80
N PHE A 72 -15.89 7.01 0.48
CA PHE A 72 -15.60 6.30 -0.77
C PHE A 72 -15.98 7.08 -2.02
N PHE A 73 -17.13 7.77 -2.02
CA PHE A 73 -17.54 8.59 -3.15
C PHE A 73 -16.57 9.75 -3.40
N ILE A 74 -16.20 10.50 -2.36
CA ILE A 74 -15.28 11.63 -2.50
C ILE A 74 -13.89 11.12 -2.89
N GLY A 75 -13.40 10.05 -2.26
CA GLY A 75 -12.11 9.46 -2.61
C GLY A 75 -12.08 8.86 -4.02
N SER A 76 -13.19 8.33 -4.54
CA SER A 76 -13.26 7.88 -5.93
C SER A 76 -13.29 9.04 -6.92
N VAL A 77 -13.92 10.17 -6.56
CA VAL A 77 -13.83 11.41 -7.35
C VAL A 77 -12.38 11.90 -7.40
N PHE A 78 -11.67 11.91 -6.26
CA PHE A 78 -10.25 12.24 -6.24
C PHE A 78 -9.41 11.25 -7.08
N ALA A 79 -9.66 9.95 -6.97
CA ALA A 79 -8.98 8.95 -7.79
C ALA A 79 -9.21 9.19 -9.30
N ALA A 80 -10.45 9.49 -9.69
CA ALA A 80 -10.82 9.75 -11.08
C ALA A 80 -10.22 11.03 -11.66
N LEU A 81 -9.86 12.00 -10.81
CA LEU A 81 -9.22 13.25 -11.24
C LEU A 81 -7.69 13.19 -11.17
N VAL A 82 -7.14 12.60 -10.10
CA VAL A 82 -5.70 12.62 -9.81
C VAL A 82 -4.97 11.50 -10.54
N THR A 83 -5.50 10.28 -10.56
CA THR A 83 -4.81 9.13 -11.16
C THR A 83 -4.55 9.34 -12.66
N PRO A 84 -5.49 9.86 -13.48
CA PRO A 84 -5.21 10.12 -14.89
C PRO A 84 -4.12 11.18 -15.11
N LEU A 85 -4.00 12.17 -14.21
CA LEU A 85 -2.93 13.17 -14.28
C LEU A 85 -1.56 12.55 -13.98
N ILE A 86 -1.48 11.69 -12.96
CA ILE A 86 -0.25 10.98 -12.60
C ILE A 86 0.17 10.01 -13.71
N VAL A 87 -0.77 9.30 -14.31
CA VAL A 87 -0.47 8.43 -15.47
C VAL A 87 -0.04 9.25 -16.68
N GLY A 88 -0.71 10.39 -16.92
CA GLY A 88 -0.41 11.27 -18.05
C GLY A 88 0.99 11.87 -17.98
N SER A 89 1.51 12.15 -16.78
CA SER A 89 2.90 12.58 -16.59
C SER A 89 3.94 11.50 -16.90
N VAL A 90 3.53 10.22 -16.96
CA VAL A 90 4.39 9.12 -17.45
C VAL A 90 4.32 9.01 -18.98
N LEU A 91 3.16 9.30 -19.57
CA LEU A 91 2.94 9.20 -21.02
C LEU A 91 3.55 10.35 -21.82
N LEU A 92 3.59 11.55 -21.23
CA LEU A 92 4.04 12.77 -21.89
C LEU A 92 5.14 13.48 -21.08
N PRO A 93 5.98 14.29 -21.73
CA PRO A 93 7.02 15.06 -21.03
C PRO A 93 6.47 16.01 -19.97
N GLU A 94 7.31 16.31 -18.96
CA GLU A 94 6.99 17.20 -17.83
C GLU A 94 6.60 18.63 -18.24
N THR A 95 7.02 19.07 -19.43
CA THR A 95 6.71 20.40 -19.97
C THR A 95 5.26 20.54 -20.47
N SER A 96 4.50 19.45 -20.51
CA SER A 96 3.12 19.44 -21.00
C SER A 96 2.16 20.01 -19.95
N SER A 97 1.02 20.54 -20.41
CA SER A 97 -0.02 21.03 -19.49
C SER A 97 -0.76 19.89 -18.78
N PHE A 98 -1.35 20.16 -17.62
CA PHE A 98 -2.21 19.19 -16.91
C PHE A 98 -3.37 18.69 -17.79
N GLY A 99 -3.93 19.54 -18.65
CA GLY A 99 -4.97 19.16 -19.60
C GLY A 99 -4.47 18.11 -20.60
N ALA A 100 -3.26 18.29 -21.13
CA ALA A 100 -2.64 17.34 -22.05
C ALA A 100 -2.36 15.98 -21.38
N TRP A 101 -1.92 15.97 -20.12
CA TRP A 101 -1.74 14.72 -19.36
C TRP A 101 -3.05 13.97 -19.17
N PHE A 102 -4.12 14.67 -18.78
CA PHE A 102 -5.43 14.05 -18.62
C PHE A 102 -5.95 13.51 -19.95
N GLU A 103 -5.86 14.30 -21.02
CA GLU A 103 -6.30 13.92 -22.37
C GLU A 103 -5.53 12.70 -22.90
N ALA A 104 -4.20 12.64 -22.70
CA ALA A 104 -3.39 11.50 -23.11
C ALA A 104 -3.82 10.20 -22.42
N THR A 105 -4.06 10.24 -21.11
CA THR A 105 -4.56 9.07 -20.38
C THR A 105 -5.96 8.67 -20.81
N ALA A 106 -6.85 9.66 -21.01
CA ALA A 106 -8.20 9.41 -21.50
C ALA A 106 -8.20 8.80 -22.91
N ALA A 107 -7.37 9.32 -23.82
CA ALA A 107 -7.21 8.80 -25.17
C ALA A 107 -6.70 7.36 -25.17
N ALA A 108 -5.72 7.03 -24.31
CA ALA A 108 -5.24 5.66 -24.13
C ALA A 108 -6.36 4.72 -23.63
N GLY A 109 -7.20 5.19 -22.71
CA GLY A 109 -8.36 4.45 -22.21
C GLY A 109 -9.43 4.20 -23.29
N VAL A 110 -9.75 5.21 -24.09
CA VAL A 110 -10.71 5.10 -25.20
C VAL A 110 -10.18 4.17 -26.29
N ALA A 111 -8.89 4.27 -26.63
CA ALA A 111 -8.25 3.38 -27.59
C ALA A 111 -8.26 1.92 -27.10
N ALA A 112 -8.00 1.68 -25.82
CA ALA A 112 -8.09 0.36 -25.21
C ALA A 112 -9.52 -0.21 -25.27
N TRP A 113 -10.53 0.61 -24.97
CA TRP A 113 -11.93 0.21 -25.10
C TRP A 113 -12.27 -0.19 -26.54
N ASN A 114 -11.82 0.60 -27.52
CA ASN A 114 -12.05 0.32 -28.93
C ASN A 114 -11.39 -1.01 -29.35
N ASP A 115 -10.15 -1.26 -28.92
CA ASP A 115 -9.44 -2.52 -29.18
C ASP A 115 -10.19 -3.73 -28.59
N LEU A 116 -10.57 -3.67 -27.30
CA LEU A 116 -11.09 -4.81 -26.57
C LEU A 116 -12.58 -5.08 -26.87
N ILE A 117 -13.40 -4.03 -26.90
CA ILE A 117 -14.86 -4.15 -26.97
C ILE A 117 -15.37 -4.06 -28.40
N VAL A 118 -14.89 -3.09 -29.17
CA VAL A 118 -15.41 -2.84 -30.53
C VAL A 118 -14.74 -3.76 -31.54
N MET A 119 -13.41 -3.88 -31.48
CA MET A 119 -12.65 -4.75 -32.37
C MET A 119 -12.56 -6.21 -31.88
N GLY A 120 -13.00 -6.49 -30.64
CA GLY A 120 -13.02 -7.84 -30.08
C GLY A 120 -11.62 -8.45 -29.88
N ARG A 121 -10.58 -7.64 -29.69
CA ARG A 121 -9.23 -8.15 -29.45
C ARG A 121 -9.12 -8.71 -28.03
N LEU A 122 -8.33 -9.77 -27.88
CA LEU A 122 -8.03 -10.37 -26.57
C LEU A 122 -7.11 -9.49 -25.70
N SER A 123 -6.36 -8.58 -26.32
CA SER A 123 -5.42 -7.68 -25.65
C SER A 123 -5.29 -6.34 -26.39
N THR A 124 -4.76 -5.33 -25.70
CA THR A 124 -4.51 -4.00 -26.25
C THR A 124 -3.05 -3.59 -26.06
N ALA A 125 -2.50 -2.88 -27.04
CA ALA A 125 -1.15 -2.30 -26.95
C ALA A 125 -1.12 -0.98 -26.16
N GLN A 126 -2.28 -0.47 -25.74
CA GLN A 126 -2.41 0.78 -25.00
C GLN A 126 -1.93 0.62 -23.55
N TYR A 127 -0.63 0.78 -23.32
CA TYR A 127 -0.05 0.64 -21.98
C TYR A 127 -0.57 1.70 -20.99
N GLY A 128 -0.93 2.89 -21.45
CA GLY A 128 -1.56 3.92 -20.61
C GLY A 128 -2.86 3.48 -19.93
N HIS A 129 -3.66 2.63 -20.59
CA HIS A 129 -4.83 2.00 -19.98
C HIS A 129 -4.44 1.08 -18.80
N HIS A 130 -3.40 0.26 -18.99
CA HIS A 130 -2.91 -0.64 -17.93
C HIS A 130 -2.38 0.15 -16.73
N LEU A 131 -1.63 1.23 -16.97
CA LEU A 131 -1.15 2.12 -15.90
C LEU A 131 -2.33 2.73 -15.13
N LEU A 132 -3.38 3.19 -15.82
CA LEU A 132 -4.58 3.72 -15.19
C LEU A 132 -5.28 2.67 -14.32
N VAL A 133 -5.45 1.44 -14.82
CA VAL A 133 -6.08 0.35 -14.05
C VAL A 133 -5.27 0.03 -12.79
N PHE A 134 -3.95 -0.12 -12.89
CA PHE A 134 -3.10 -0.36 -11.73
C PHE A 134 -3.14 0.81 -10.73
N GLY A 135 -3.08 2.05 -11.21
CA GLY A 135 -3.17 3.23 -10.35
C GLY A 135 -4.49 3.32 -9.59
N LEU A 136 -5.62 3.06 -10.26
CA LEU A 136 -6.94 3.03 -9.62
C LEU A 136 -7.07 1.86 -8.64
N PHE A 137 -6.51 0.70 -8.98
CA PHE A 137 -6.51 -0.49 -8.12
C PHE A 137 -5.70 -0.28 -6.83
N VAL A 138 -4.51 0.30 -6.94
CA VAL A 138 -3.66 0.65 -5.79
C VAL A 138 -4.33 1.73 -4.95
N TRP A 139 -4.91 2.75 -5.57
CA TRP A 139 -5.67 3.77 -4.83
C TRP A 139 -6.83 3.15 -4.04
N ALA A 140 -7.65 2.32 -4.70
CA ALA A 140 -8.84 1.73 -4.09
C ALA A 140 -8.50 0.79 -2.93
N SER A 141 -7.50 -0.08 -3.10
CA SER A 141 -7.04 -1.01 -2.06
C SER A 141 -6.44 -0.26 -0.87
N SER A 142 -5.61 0.75 -1.11
CA SER A 142 -4.99 1.59 -0.08
C SER A 142 -6.03 2.41 0.69
N MET A 143 -7.02 2.95 -0.03
CA MET A 143 -8.15 3.65 0.55
C MET A 143 -9.01 2.75 1.42
N PHE A 144 -9.29 1.53 0.95
CA PHE A 144 -10.00 0.53 1.74
C PHE A 144 -9.23 0.19 3.02
N ALA A 145 -7.93 -0.12 2.91
CA ALA A 145 -7.12 -0.52 4.06
C ALA A 145 -7.06 0.60 5.11
N SER A 146 -6.86 1.84 4.67
CA SER A 146 -6.88 3.02 5.54
C SER A 146 -8.25 3.24 6.19
N PHE A 147 -9.34 3.14 5.41
CA PHE A 147 -10.68 3.27 5.97
C PHE A 147 -11.05 2.13 6.93
N ALA A 148 -10.59 0.91 6.68
CA ALA A 148 -10.79 -0.23 7.58
C ALA A 148 -10.13 0.00 8.95
N VAL A 149 -8.91 0.53 8.95
CA VAL A 149 -8.15 0.82 10.18
C VAL A 149 -8.76 2.00 10.93
N PHE A 150 -8.99 3.15 10.26
CA PHE A 150 -9.36 4.39 10.94
C PHE A 150 -10.87 4.66 11.02
N GLY A 151 -11.64 4.14 10.07
CA GLY A 151 -13.09 4.32 9.99
C GLY A 151 -13.84 3.23 10.74
N HIS A 152 -13.53 1.96 10.46
CA HIS A 152 -14.20 0.83 11.09
C HIS A 152 -13.50 0.28 12.33
N ARG A 153 -12.24 0.67 12.60
CA ARG A 153 -11.39 0.08 13.65
C ARG A 153 -11.28 -1.44 13.52
N ARG A 154 -11.12 -1.92 12.28
CA ARG A 154 -10.95 -3.34 11.92
C ARG A 154 -9.66 -3.51 11.11
N PRO A 155 -8.48 -3.36 11.75
CA PRO A 155 -7.20 -3.36 11.07
C PRO A 155 -6.91 -4.68 10.35
N LEU A 156 -7.40 -5.80 10.89
CA LEU A 156 -7.27 -7.11 10.27
C LEU A 156 -7.82 -7.14 8.84
N SER A 157 -8.96 -6.49 8.57
CA SER A 157 -9.54 -6.47 7.22
C SER A 157 -8.65 -5.75 6.21
N GLY A 158 -7.99 -4.66 6.62
CA GLY A 158 -7.04 -3.94 5.77
C GLY A 158 -5.78 -4.76 5.51
N VAL A 159 -5.22 -5.36 6.57
CA VAL A 159 -4.04 -6.23 6.47
C VAL A 159 -4.32 -7.42 5.55
N VAL A 160 -5.43 -8.13 5.75
CA VAL A 160 -5.78 -9.31 4.96
C VAL A 160 -5.96 -8.96 3.49
N LEU A 161 -6.63 -7.84 3.16
CA LEU A 161 -6.77 -7.41 1.78
C LEU A 161 -5.41 -7.15 1.13
N ILE A 162 -4.59 -6.28 1.74
CA ILE A 162 -3.29 -5.90 1.15
C ILE A 162 -2.35 -7.11 1.07
N GLY A 163 -2.35 -7.98 2.09
CA GLY A 163 -1.56 -9.21 2.10
C GLY A 163 -1.99 -10.20 1.02
N ALA A 164 -3.30 -10.37 0.80
CA ALA A 164 -3.80 -11.21 -0.29
C ALA A 164 -3.38 -10.66 -1.65
N LEU A 165 -3.47 -9.35 -1.87
CA LEU A 165 -3.02 -8.71 -3.10
C LEU A 165 -1.51 -8.87 -3.32
N LEU A 166 -0.71 -8.77 -2.26
CA LEU A 166 0.73 -9.00 -2.31
C LEU A 166 1.04 -10.45 -2.73
N ILE A 167 0.39 -11.44 -2.11
CA ILE A 167 0.59 -12.86 -2.44
C ILE A 167 0.16 -13.14 -3.89
N VAL A 168 -0.97 -12.57 -4.33
CA VAL A 168 -1.41 -12.69 -5.72
C VAL A 168 -0.37 -12.11 -6.66
N ASN A 169 0.16 -10.91 -6.40
CA ASN A 169 1.20 -10.32 -7.23
C ASN A 169 2.46 -11.20 -7.28
N MET A 170 2.91 -11.72 -6.13
CA MET A 170 4.04 -12.65 -6.06
C MET A 170 3.80 -13.95 -6.83
N SER A 171 2.55 -14.40 -6.97
CA SER A 171 2.21 -15.58 -7.78
C SER A 171 2.23 -15.32 -9.29
N LEU A 172 2.20 -14.05 -9.70
CA LEU A 172 2.16 -13.62 -11.11
C LEU A 172 3.54 -13.23 -11.65
N THR A 173 4.58 -13.23 -10.81
CA THR A 173 5.95 -12.82 -11.18
C THR A 173 6.97 -13.91 -10.85
N ILE A 174 8.09 -13.91 -11.58
CA ILE A 174 9.23 -14.83 -11.36
C ILE A 174 10.33 -14.13 -10.52
N ARG A 175 10.18 -12.83 -10.25
CA ARG A 175 11.14 -12.04 -9.49
C ARG A 175 11.08 -12.38 -8.00
N ASP A 176 12.24 -12.34 -7.35
CA ASP A 176 12.29 -12.51 -5.90
C ASP A 176 11.72 -11.29 -5.18
N GLN A 177 10.55 -11.48 -4.57
CA GLN A 177 9.79 -10.45 -3.87
C GLN A 177 9.70 -10.71 -2.35
N LEU A 178 10.51 -11.64 -1.83
CA LEU A 178 10.56 -11.93 -0.39
C LEU A 178 10.79 -10.68 0.49
N PRO A 179 11.62 -9.69 0.11
CA PRO A 179 11.80 -8.49 0.92
C PRO A 179 10.49 -7.72 1.17
N TYR A 180 9.59 -7.66 0.17
CA TYR A 180 8.29 -7.01 0.32
C TYR A 180 7.36 -7.77 1.27
N LEU A 181 7.37 -9.10 1.24
CA LEU A 181 6.60 -9.92 2.16
C LEU A 181 7.07 -9.75 3.61
N VAL A 182 8.38 -9.68 3.83
CA VAL A 182 8.97 -9.43 5.16
C VAL A 182 8.60 -8.03 5.66
N LEU A 183 8.76 -7.00 4.83
CA LEU A 183 8.41 -5.63 5.18
C LEU A 183 6.93 -5.48 5.50
N PHE A 184 6.06 -6.09 4.66
CA PHE A 184 4.62 -6.14 4.90
C PHE A 184 4.29 -6.84 6.22
N SER A 185 4.91 -8.00 6.49
CA SER A 185 4.64 -8.79 7.71
C SER A 185 5.03 -8.04 8.97
N LEU A 186 6.19 -7.37 8.96
CA LEU A 186 6.61 -6.48 10.05
C LEU A 186 5.60 -5.36 10.28
N ALA A 187 5.26 -4.61 9.22
CA ALA A 187 4.33 -3.50 9.31
C ALA A 187 2.94 -3.95 9.81
N ALA A 188 2.48 -5.11 9.35
CA ALA A 188 1.20 -5.70 9.73
C ALA A 188 1.19 -6.10 11.21
N LEU A 189 2.23 -6.79 11.67
CA LEU A 189 2.36 -7.19 13.07
C LEU A 189 2.39 -5.98 14.01
N PHE A 190 3.20 -4.97 13.67
CA PHE A 190 3.25 -3.73 14.45
C PHE A 190 1.90 -3.01 14.47
N LEU A 191 1.20 -2.96 13.34
CA LEU A 191 -0.12 -2.33 13.24
C LEU A 191 -1.15 -3.08 14.10
N LEU A 192 -1.16 -4.41 14.03
CA LEU A 192 -2.09 -5.25 14.78
C LEU A 192 -1.84 -5.17 16.29
N ILE A 193 -0.59 -5.30 16.75
CA ILE A 193 -0.23 -5.14 18.16
C ILE A 193 -0.66 -3.76 18.65
N ARG A 194 -0.32 -2.71 17.90
CA ARG A 194 -0.66 -1.33 18.26
C ARG A 194 -2.18 -1.14 18.35
N SER A 195 -2.93 -1.69 17.40
CA SER A 195 -4.40 -1.61 17.44
C SER A 195 -5.01 -2.33 18.63
N HIS A 196 -4.51 -3.52 18.96
CA HIS A 196 -4.95 -4.28 20.12
C HIS A 196 -4.68 -3.52 21.43
N THR A 197 -3.46 -3.00 21.60
CA THR A 197 -3.11 -2.21 22.79
C THR A 197 -3.98 -0.96 22.93
N PHE A 198 -4.35 -0.33 21.80
CA PHE A 198 -5.24 0.83 21.82
C PHE A 198 -6.66 0.45 22.26
N ASP A 199 -7.20 -0.66 21.76
CA ASP A 199 -8.52 -1.15 22.14
C ASP A 199 -8.56 -1.52 23.64
N GLU A 200 -7.53 -2.22 24.15
CA GLU A 200 -7.38 -2.54 25.57
C GLU A 200 -7.33 -1.29 26.45
N GLN A 201 -6.51 -0.30 26.08
CA GLN A 201 -6.44 0.98 26.80
C GLN A 201 -7.80 1.69 26.82
N SER A 202 -8.51 1.67 25.69
CA SER A 202 -9.83 2.28 25.60
C SER A 202 -10.87 1.60 26.50
N ASP A 203 -10.77 0.27 26.65
CA ASP A 203 -11.61 -0.53 27.52
C ASP A 203 -11.28 -0.32 29.00
N TRP A 204 -10.00 -0.22 29.37
CA TRP A 204 -9.59 0.05 30.75
C TRP A 204 -10.05 1.42 31.21
N VAL A 205 -9.93 2.44 30.34
CA VAL A 205 -10.46 3.79 30.59
C VAL A 205 -11.98 3.75 30.79
N ARG A 206 -12.72 3.00 29.95
CA ARG A 206 -14.18 2.83 30.12
C ARG A 206 -14.53 2.16 31.44
N ARG A 207 -13.72 1.19 31.89
CA ARG A 207 -13.93 0.42 33.13
C ARG A 207 -13.36 1.09 34.38
N ARG A 208 -12.69 2.25 34.25
CA ARG A 208 -12.02 2.99 35.35
C ARG A 208 -11.01 2.14 36.13
N VAL A 209 -10.40 1.16 35.47
CA VAL A 209 -9.24 0.43 36.00
C VAL A 209 -8.01 1.34 35.80
N GLY A 210 -7.07 1.35 36.76
CA GLY A 210 -6.00 2.36 36.91
C GLY A 210 -5.13 2.65 35.67
N ASP A 211 -4.19 3.59 35.81
CA ASP A 211 -3.49 4.24 34.68
C ASP A 211 -2.76 3.25 33.75
N PRO A 212 -3.28 2.97 32.53
CA PRO A 212 -2.74 1.95 31.61
C PRO A 212 -1.42 2.37 30.95
N SER A 213 -1.14 3.67 30.94
CA SER A 213 -0.14 4.29 30.07
C SER A 213 1.31 3.95 30.47
N ALA A 214 1.54 3.72 31.77
CA ALA A 214 2.87 3.44 32.31
C ALA A 214 3.40 2.03 31.98
N MET A 215 2.52 1.03 31.87
CA MET A 215 2.93 -0.36 31.59
C MET A 215 3.11 -0.61 30.09
N SER A 216 2.22 -0.08 29.25
CA SER A 216 2.23 -0.30 27.79
C SER A 216 3.50 0.24 27.09
N GLY A 217 4.05 1.37 27.55
CA GLY A 217 5.21 2.01 26.94
C GLY A 217 6.51 1.20 27.02
N MET A 218 6.73 0.47 28.13
CA MET A 218 7.94 -0.36 28.30
C MET A 218 7.88 -1.64 27.46
N TYR A 219 6.73 -2.32 27.43
CA TYR A 219 6.56 -3.55 26.63
C TYR A 219 6.65 -3.27 25.13
N LEU A 220 6.07 -2.16 24.65
CA LEU A 220 6.16 -1.79 23.25
C LEU A 220 7.61 -1.48 22.82
N ARG A 221 8.38 -0.73 23.63
CA ARG A 221 9.79 -0.45 23.31
C ARG A 221 10.65 -1.71 23.29
N GLY A 222 10.52 -2.56 24.31
CA GLY A 222 11.29 -3.81 24.39
C GLY A 222 10.95 -4.79 23.26
N GLY A 223 9.66 -4.99 22.98
CA GLY A 223 9.20 -5.87 21.90
C GLY A 223 9.61 -5.38 20.52
N THR A 224 9.56 -4.07 20.26
CA THR A 224 9.97 -3.49 18.96
C THR A 224 11.46 -3.72 18.70
N ILE A 225 12.31 -3.51 19.72
CA ILE A 225 13.76 -3.73 19.61
C ILE A 225 14.06 -5.21 19.34
N PHE A 226 13.40 -6.11 20.08
CA PHE A 226 13.60 -7.55 19.92
C PHE A 226 13.17 -8.04 18.53
N ILE A 227 11.96 -7.66 18.07
CA ILE A 227 11.46 -8.03 16.74
C ILE A 227 12.36 -7.47 15.64
N GLY A 228 12.78 -6.21 15.75
CA GLY A 228 13.71 -5.59 14.81
C GLY A 228 15.02 -6.36 14.69
N LEU A 229 15.62 -6.74 15.83
CA LEU A 229 16.84 -7.54 15.86
C LEU A 229 16.63 -8.95 15.29
N ALA A 230 15.52 -9.60 15.63
CA ALA A 230 15.21 -10.94 15.15
C ALA A 230 15.03 -10.97 13.63
N VAL A 231 14.32 -9.98 13.06
CA VAL A 231 14.11 -9.92 11.61
C VAL A 231 15.38 -9.52 10.86
N LEU A 232 16.12 -8.51 11.34
CA LEU A 232 17.42 -8.16 10.76
C LEU A 232 18.40 -9.34 10.83
N GLY A 233 18.45 -10.03 11.98
CA GLY A 233 19.26 -11.24 12.15
C GLY A 233 18.85 -12.36 11.20
N SER A 234 17.55 -12.61 11.04
CA SER A 234 17.04 -13.61 10.09
C SER A 234 17.41 -13.26 8.66
N LEU A 235 17.24 -12.00 8.22
CA LEU A 235 17.57 -11.57 6.86
C LEU A 235 19.07 -11.65 6.56
N LEU A 236 19.92 -11.30 7.52
CA LEU A 236 21.36 -11.47 7.41
C LEU A 236 21.72 -12.96 7.29
N LEU A 237 21.12 -13.81 8.12
CA LEU A 237 21.37 -15.25 8.09
C LEU A 237 20.91 -15.88 6.76
N THR A 238 19.75 -15.47 6.23
CA THR A 238 19.25 -15.93 4.93
C THR A 238 20.18 -15.50 3.79
N ASN A 239 20.71 -14.27 3.81
CA ASN A 239 21.69 -13.84 2.81
C ASN A 239 23.01 -14.62 2.88
N VAL A 240 23.51 -14.91 4.09
CA VAL A 240 24.72 -15.72 4.30
C VAL A 240 24.50 -17.19 3.94
N ALA A 241 23.29 -17.72 4.16
CA ALA A 241 22.94 -19.08 3.74
C ALA A 241 22.73 -19.18 2.22
N ALA A 242 22.27 -18.11 1.57
CA ALA A 242 22.09 -18.03 0.12
C ALA A 242 23.38 -17.72 -0.66
N SER A 243 24.46 -17.30 0.01
CA SER A 243 25.80 -17.25 -0.60
C SER A 243 26.31 -18.69 -0.74
N ASP A 244 25.92 -19.32 -1.85
CA ASP A 244 26.13 -20.71 -2.23
C ASP A 244 27.60 -21.15 -2.10
N PRO A 245 28.04 -21.74 -0.96
CA PRO A 245 29.45 -22.10 -0.75
C PRO A 245 29.84 -23.32 -1.59
N LEU A 246 28.84 -24.05 -2.10
CA LEU A 246 29.00 -25.26 -2.89
C LEU A 246 28.97 -25.01 -4.40
N ALA A 247 28.58 -23.81 -4.86
CA ALA A 247 28.60 -23.48 -6.28
C ALA A 247 29.99 -23.65 -6.92
N GLY A 248 31.06 -23.41 -6.15
CA GLY A 248 32.45 -23.63 -6.59
C GLY A 248 32.93 -25.09 -6.54
N VAL A 249 32.24 -25.98 -5.82
CA VAL A 249 32.65 -27.39 -5.68
C VAL A 249 32.28 -28.21 -6.92
N TRP A 250 31.23 -27.81 -7.64
CA TRP A 250 30.76 -28.51 -8.84
C TRP A 250 31.41 -28.02 -10.13
N THR A 251 32.06 -26.86 -10.15
CA THR A 251 32.86 -26.38 -11.30
C THR A 251 34.20 -27.09 -11.44
N ASP A 252 34.72 -27.66 -10.35
CA ASP A 252 35.99 -28.40 -10.34
C ASP A 252 35.82 -29.90 -10.69
N ALA A 253 34.58 -30.40 -10.78
CA ALA A 253 34.26 -31.80 -11.06
C ALA A 253 34.04 -32.10 -12.56
N SER A 254 34.22 -31.11 -13.44
CA SER A 254 34.03 -31.23 -14.90
C SER A 254 35.33 -31.07 -15.71
N VAL A 255 36.46 -31.56 -15.19
CA VAL A 255 37.70 -31.78 -15.96
C VAL A 255 37.94 -33.26 -16.17
#